data_AF-A0AAP0I7W0-F1
#
_entry.id   AF-A0AAP0I7W0-F1
#
_cell.length_a   1.000
_cell.length_b   1.000
_cell.length_c   1.000
_cell.angle_alpha   90.00
_cell.angle_beta   90.00
_cell.angle_gamma   90.00
#
_symmetry.space_group_name_H-M   'P 1'
#
loop_
_entity.id
_entity.type
_entity.pdbx_description
1 polymer ?
#
loop_
_entity_poly.entity_id
_entity_poly.type
_entity_poly.pdbx_seq_one_letter_code
_entity_poly.pdbx_strand_id
1 'polypeptide(L)'
;MSVRVLNVAEKPSVAKSVASILSRNNVRVRDGRSRFNRIFEFDYAIRGQPCHMAVTSVTGHLMEMEFDERYRKWHSCDPADLYHAPVKKFVPQDKIDIKRTLEEEARRSQWLVLWLDCDREGENIAFEVVEVCCAVNPRLVVWRARFSALIERDIHEAAQGLVRPNKLFADAVDARQEIDLRIGASFTRFQTMLLKDAFVIDFAGDDRNLVLSYGPCQVLKVNDHQKLKYPPYPLNTIELEKRASRYFRMSSEHTMKVAEDLYQAGFISYPRTETDSFSSRTDLHLVYVTIWGRPSFVNVRPSEPSEKVSAAIVQEQQGHPEWGAYAQKLLDPGAGLWRNPSNGGHDDKAHPPIHPTKFSAGESRWSQDHKFTPTVLTLDCGVTRPPPLLSEADLLNCMDKAGIGTDATMHDHIKKLLDRFYATKDASTHFSPTNLVMGEALVMGYDDMGNFCMSKANSCDLFLEVFDGIVGDKLQFEAKLLFDVHLEAVMI
;
A
#
# COMPACT_ATOMS: atom_id res chain seq x y z
N MET A 1 21.88 -24.27 -38.36
CA MET A 1 22.46 -25.00 -37.22
C MET A 1 21.62 -24.71 -36.00
N SER A 2 21.33 -25.72 -35.16
CA SER A 2 20.57 -25.52 -33.92
C SER A 2 21.42 -24.75 -32.90
N VAL A 3 20.84 -23.74 -32.26
CA VAL A 3 21.53 -22.89 -31.26
C VAL A 3 21.26 -23.46 -29.87
N ARG A 4 22.29 -23.65 -29.05
CA ARG A 4 22.12 -24.07 -27.67
C ARG A 4 21.85 -22.85 -26.78
N VAL A 5 20.75 -22.92 -26.04
CA VAL A 5 20.23 -21.82 -25.21
C VAL A 5 20.20 -22.26 -23.75
N LEU A 6 20.98 -21.60 -22.92
CA LEU A 6 20.87 -21.72 -21.46
C LEU A 6 19.69 -20.86 -21.00
N ASN A 7 18.76 -21.44 -20.25
CA ASN A 7 17.61 -20.76 -19.69
C ASN A 7 17.70 -20.84 -18.16
N VAL A 8 17.60 -19.72 -17.45
CA VAL A 8 17.77 -19.69 -15.98
C VAL A 8 16.55 -19.04 -15.33
N ALA A 9 15.86 -19.79 -14.47
CA ALA A 9 14.74 -19.29 -13.68
C ALA A 9 15.14 -19.01 -12.22
N GLU A 10 14.31 -18.27 -11.49
CA GLU A 10 14.61 -17.88 -10.10
C GLU A 10 14.57 -19.05 -9.10
N LYS A 11 13.71 -20.05 -9.34
CA LYS A 11 13.49 -21.19 -8.43
C LYS A 11 13.33 -22.50 -9.21
N PRO A 12 13.63 -23.67 -8.60
CA PRO A 12 13.48 -24.97 -9.25
C PRO A 12 12.07 -25.27 -9.75
N SER A 13 11.04 -24.82 -9.02
CA SER A 13 9.64 -24.97 -9.41
C SER A 13 9.32 -24.20 -10.69
N VAL A 14 9.81 -22.96 -10.82
CA VAL A 14 9.61 -22.10 -11.98
C VAL A 14 10.30 -22.70 -13.21
N ALA A 15 11.55 -23.15 -13.08
CA ALA A 15 12.26 -23.82 -14.16
C ALA A 15 11.52 -25.06 -14.68
N LYS A 16 10.99 -25.88 -13.76
CA LYS A 16 10.19 -27.06 -14.13
C LYS A 16 8.93 -26.66 -14.89
N SER A 17 8.19 -25.66 -14.42
CA SER A 17 6.96 -25.20 -15.09
C SER A 17 7.24 -24.64 -16.48
N VAL A 18 8.25 -23.77 -16.62
CA VAL A 18 8.67 -23.21 -17.91
C VAL A 18 9.09 -24.32 -18.88
N ALA A 19 9.89 -25.28 -18.42
CA ALA A 19 10.32 -26.41 -19.25
C ALA A 19 9.15 -27.30 -19.67
N SER A 20 8.24 -27.62 -18.75
CA SER A 20 7.04 -28.43 -19.02
C SER A 20 6.13 -27.76 -20.06
N ILE A 21 5.91 -26.45 -19.94
CA ILE A 21 5.08 -25.68 -20.87
C ILE A 21 5.71 -25.65 -22.26
N LEU A 22 6.97 -25.21 -22.37
CA LEU A 22 7.64 -25.04 -23.66
C LEU A 22 7.88 -26.38 -24.40
N SER A 23 8.10 -27.47 -23.66
CA SER A 23 8.31 -28.81 -24.22
C SER A 23 7.02 -29.60 -24.46
N ARG A 24 5.85 -29.08 -24.05
CA ARG A 24 4.59 -29.85 -23.99
C ARG A 24 4.76 -31.17 -23.22
N ASN A 25 5.47 -31.11 -22.10
CA ASN A 25 5.89 -32.22 -21.24
C ASN A 25 6.87 -33.25 -21.87
N ASN A 26 7.41 -33.00 -23.06
CA ASN A 26 8.43 -33.84 -23.67
C ASN A 26 9.84 -33.35 -23.30
N VAL A 27 10.26 -33.60 -22.06
CA VAL A 27 11.50 -33.08 -21.49
C VAL A 27 12.47 -34.17 -21.09
N ARG A 28 13.75 -34.01 -21.43
CA ARG A 28 14.84 -34.83 -20.90
C ARG A 28 15.40 -34.17 -19.64
N VAL A 29 15.37 -34.88 -18.51
CA VAL A 29 15.91 -34.36 -17.25
C VAL A 29 17.34 -34.84 -17.04
N ARG A 30 18.23 -33.93 -16.65
CA ARG A 30 19.61 -34.21 -16.23
C ARG A 30 19.85 -33.56 -14.86
N ASP A 31 20.65 -34.21 -14.01
CA ASP A 31 21.07 -33.62 -12.74
C ASP A 31 22.15 -32.55 -12.95
N GLY A 32 22.02 -31.43 -12.22
CA GLY A 32 23.07 -30.43 -12.07
C GLY A 32 24.06 -30.82 -10.97
N ARG A 33 24.96 -29.91 -10.61
CA ARG A 33 25.84 -30.11 -9.44
C ARG A 33 25.07 -29.93 -8.12
N SER A 34 24.12 -29.01 -8.08
CA SER A 34 23.20 -28.84 -6.95
C SER A 34 22.12 -29.92 -6.96
N ARG A 35 21.85 -30.51 -5.80
CA ARG A 35 20.82 -31.55 -5.63
C ARG A 35 19.40 -31.06 -5.94
N PHE A 36 19.15 -29.76 -5.78
CA PHE A 36 17.81 -29.17 -5.92
C PHE A 36 17.57 -28.56 -7.30
N ASN A 37 18.63 -28.18 -8.02
CA ASN A 37 18.55 -27.47 -9.30
C ASN A 37 18.85 -28.43 -10.45
N ARG A 38 17.80 -29.04 -10.99
CA ARG A 38 17.89 -29.91 -12.17
C ARG A 38 18.02 -29.12 -13.46
N ILE A 39 18.43 -29.81 -14.52
CA ILE A 39 18.52 -29.30 -15.90
C ILE A 39 17.49 -30.03 -16.75
N PHE A 40 16.70 -29.26 -17.50
CA PHE A 40 15.63 -29.73 -18.36
C PHE A 40 15.98 -29.42 -19.82
N GLU A 41 16.18 -30.45 -20.63
CA GLU A 41 16.61 -30.33 -22.03
C GLU A 41 15.48 -30.71 -22.99
N PHE A 42 15.23 -29.86 -23.99
CA PHE A 42 14.25 -30.09 -25.06
C PHE A 42 14.54 -29.18 -26.26
N ASP A 43 13.96 -29.51 -27.41
CA ASP A 43 14.07 -28.67 -28.60
C ASP A 43 12.88 -27.71 -28.70
N TYR A 44 13.15 -26.47 -29.10
CA TYR A 44 12.14 -25.42 -29.27
C TYR A 44 12.56 -24.44 -30.38
N ALA A 45 11.61 -23.67 -30.92
CA ALA A 45 11.90 -22.64 -31.92
C ALA A 45 11.63 -21.24 -31.37
N ILE A 46 12.66 -20.40 -31.33
CA ILE A 46 12.55 -18.99 -30.92
C ILE A 46 12.64 -18.13 -32.18
N ARG A 47 11.58 -17.40 -32.53
CA ARG A 47 11.50 -16.56 -33.74
C ARG A 47 11.91 -17.30 -35.02
N GLY A 48 11.52 -18.57 -35.12
CA GLY A 48 11.87 -19.44 -36.25
C GLY A 48 13.30 -20.00 -36.24
N GLN A 49 14.15 -19.61 -35.28
CA GLN A 49 15.47 -20.21 -35.07
C GLN A 49 15.32 -21.52 -34.28
N PRO A 50 15.76 -22.68 -34.81
CA PRO A 50 15.80 -23.92 -34.07
C PRO A 50 16.81 -23.82 -32.91
N CYS A 51 16.34 -24.12 -31.70
CA CYS A 51 17.11 -24.01 -30.47
C CYS A 51 17.04 -25.30 -29.67
N HIS A 52 18.17 -25.69 -29.08
CA HIS A 52 18.24 -26.70 -28.04
C HIS A 52 18.23 -26.01 -26.67
N MET A 53 17.12 -26.12 -25.96
CA MET A 53 16.87 -25.43 -24.70
C MET A 53 17.42 -26.27 -23.54
N ALA A 54 18.28 -25.69 -22.72
CA ALA A 54 18.70 -26.25 -21.44
C ALA A 54 18.20 -25.32 -20.32
N VAL A 55 17.12 -25.69 -19.65
CA VAL A 55 16.49 -24.90 -18.58
C VAL A 55 16.97 -25.37 -17.21
N THR A 56 17.47 -24.45 -16.41
CA THR A 56 17.84 -24.67 -15.01
C THR A 56 17.39 -23.49 -14.15
N SER A 57 17.79 -23.45 -12.89
CA SER A 57 17.37 -22.41 -11.94
C SER A 57 18.46 -22.06 -10.94
N VAL A 58 18.33 -20.86 -10.36
CA VAL A 58 18.94 -20.50 -9.08
C VAL A 58 17.97 -20.78 -7.92
N THR A 59 18.26 -20.28 -6.72
CA THR A 59 17.39 -20.38 -5.54
C THR A 59 17.26 -19.00 -4.89
N GLY A 60 16.59 -18.07 -5.57
CA GLY A 60 16.64 -16.64 -5.23
C GLY A 60 17.99 -16.02 -5.60
N HIS A 61 18.45 -15.02 -4.84
CA HIS A 61 19.76 -14.39 -5.04
C HIS A 61 20.88 -15.43 -5.07
N LEU A 62 21.72 -15.35 -6.09
CA LEU A 62 22.92 -16.15 -6.27
C LEU A 62 24.11 -15.54 -5.51
N MET A 63 24.14 -14.22 -5.35
CA MET A 63 25.21 -13.50 -4.69
C MET A 63 24.75 -12.83 -3.38
N GLU A 64 25.73 -12.54 -2.53
CA GLU A 64 25.56 -11.75 -1.30
C GLU A 64 26.58 -10.61 -1.30
N MET A 65 26.20 -9.48 -0.72
CA MET A 65 27.08 -8.32 -0.56
C MET A 65 27.57 -8.24 0.88
N GLU A 66 28.88 -8.19 1.06
CA GLU A 66 29.51 -8.01 2.38
C GLU A 66 30.68 -7.04 2.31
N PHE A 67 31.08 -6.52 3.47
CA PHE A 67 32.33 -5.79 3.61
C PHE A 67 33.54 -6.69 3.34
N ASP A 68 34.65 -6.07 2.93
CA ASP A 68 35.95 -6.73 2.89
C ASP A 68 36.32 -7.34 4.25
N GLU A 69 37.08 -8.44 4.23
CA GLU A 69 37.37 -9.28 5.39
C GLU A 69 37.91 -8.49 6.60
N ARG A 70 38.65 -7.41 6.34
CA ARG A 70 39.21 -6.52 7.37
C ARG A 70 38.15 -5.79 8.21
N TYR A 71 36.97 -5.57 7.65
CA TYR A 71 35.87 -4.81 8.28
C TYR A 71 34.72 -5.72 8.75
N ARG A 72 34.82 -7.04 8.53
CA ARG A 72 33.76 -8.00 8.90
C ARG A 72 33.64 -8.22 10.40
N LYS A 73 34.77 -8.22 11.13
CA LYS A 73 34.76 -8.40 12.59
C LYS A 73 34.25 -7.13 13.25
N TRP A 74 33.47 -7.29 14.30
CA TRP A 74 32.81 -6.16 14.97
C TRP A 74 33.80 -5.17 15.58
N HIS A 75 34.89 -5.68 16.17
CA HIS A 75 35.93 -4.89 16.83
C HIS A 75 37.14 -4.59 15.93
N SER A 76 37.06 -4.81 14.61
CA SER A 76 38.21 -4.59 13.72
C SER A 76 38.26 -3.19 13.09
N CYS A 77 37.22 -2.39 13.23
CA CYS A 77 37.16 -1.00 12.77
C CYS A 77 36.19 -0.19 13.62
N ASP A 78 36.26 1.14 13.53
CA ASP A 78 35.21 1.99 14.07
C ASP A 78 33.92 1.80 13.23
N PRO A 79 32.72 1.78 13.84
CA PRO A 79 31.47 1.73 13.08
C PRO A 79 31.33 2.83 12.01
N ALA A 80 31.90 4.03 12.23
CA ALA A 80 31.88 5.11 11.26
C ALA A 80 32.69 4.77 9.99
N ASP A 81 33.77 3.98 10.11
CA ASP A 81 34.59 3.58 8.96
C ASP A 81 33.80 2.72 7.93
N LEU A 82 32.71 2.08 8.37
CA LEU A 82 31.88 1.23 7.51
C LEU A 82 31.16 1.99 6.39
N TYR A 83 31.01 3.31 6.51
CA TYR A 83 30.45 4.14 5.43
C TYR A 83 31.35 4.19 4.20
N HIS A 84 32.67 4.11 4.39
CA HIS A 84 33.65 4.16 3.29
C HIS A 84 34.29 2.79 3.03
N ALA A 85 34.06 1.80 3.89
CA ALA A 85 34.63 0.47 3.75
C ALA A 85 34.27 -0.17 2.39
N PRO A 86 35.22 -0.85 1.72
CA PRO A 86 34.95 -1.53 0.46
C PRO A 86 33.98 -2.70 0.68
N VAL A 87 32.96 -2.77 -0.18
CA VAL A 87 32.01 -3.89 -0.24
C VAL A 87 32.29 -4.75 -1.46
N LYS A 88 32.03 -6.06 -1.34
CA LYS A 88 32.22 -7.05 -2.40
C LYS A 88 30.99 -7.92 -2.50
N LYS A 89 30.56 -8.20 -3.73
CA LYS A 89 29.61 -9.26 -4.02
C LYS A 89 30.35 -10.57 -4.24
N PHE A 90 29.81 -11.65 -3.68
CA PHE A 90 30.37 -12.99 -3.84
C PHE A 90 29.25 -14.04 -3.82
N VAL A 91 29.55 -15.23 -4.36
CA VAL A 91 28.63 -16.37 -4.28
C VAL A 91 28.93 -17.13 -2.99
N PRO A 92 27.95 -17.31 -2.08
CA PRO A 92 28.15 -18.01 -0.82
C PRO A 92 28.37 -19.50 -1.05
N GLN A 93 28.97 -20.16 -0.04
CA GLN A 93 29.50 -21.54 -0.16
C GLN A 93 28.42 -22.56 -0.54
N ASP A 94 27.20 -22.38 -0.03
CA ASP A 94 26.03 -23.23 -0.30
C ASP A 94 25.51 -23.11 -1.75
N LYS A 95 25.82 -22.00 -2.45
CA LYS A 95 25.40 -21.75 -3.84
C LYS A 95 26.50 -22.00 -4.86
N ILE A 96 27.70 -22.43 -4.43
CA ILE A 96 28.82 -22.71 -5.34
C ILE A 96 28.47 -23.78 -6.38
N ASP A 97 27.71 -24.81 -6.01
CA ASP A 97 27.32 -25.85 -6.95
C ASP A 97 26.35 -25.33 -8.03
N ILE A 98 25.49 -24.38 -7.68
CA ILE A 98 24.64 -23.68 -8.64
C ILE A 98 25.52 -22.87 -9.60
N LYS A 99 26.45 -22.06 -9.08
CA LYS A 99 27.43 -21.31 -9.89
C LYS A 99 28.19 -22.22 -10.86
N ARG A 100 28.75 -23.34 -10.38
CA ARG A 100 29.48 -24.31 -11.22
C ARG A 100 28.61 -24.86 -12.34
N THR A 101 27.35 -25.17 -12.05
CA THR A 101 26.38 -25.64 -13.06
C THR A 101 26.16 -24.55 -14.12
N LEU A 102 25.94 -23.30 -13.72
CA LEU A 102 25.77 -22.17 -14.64
C LEU A 102 26.99 -21.95 -15.53
N GLU A 103 28.20 -22.02 -14.97
CA GLU A 103 29.46 -21.90 -15.72
C GLU A 103 29.63 -23.05 -16.74
N GLU A 104 29.36 -24.29 -16.35
CA GLU A 104 29.44 -25.47 -17.24
C GLU A 104 28.46 -25.36 -18.41
N GLU A 105 27.23 -24.92 -18.16
CA GLU A 105 26.22 -24.73 -19.18
C GLU A 105 26.49 -23.53 -20.08
N ALA A 106 27.00 -22.42 -19.52
CA ALA A 106 27.32 -21.20 -20.26
C ALA A 106 28.47 -21.42 -21.28
N ARG A 107 29.45 -22.28 -20.96
CA ARG A 107 30.54 -22.67 -21.90
C ARG A 107 30.01 -23.31 -23.18
N ARG A 108 28.90 -24.03 -23.09
CA ARG A 108 28.34 -24.83 -24.19
C ARG A 108 27.25 -24.09 -24.96
N SER A 109 26.70 -23.03 -24.38
CA SER A 109 25.57 -22.29 -24.93
C SER A 109 26.02 -21.05 -25.68
N GLN A 110 25.23 -20.64 -26.67
CA GLN A 110 25.47 -19.40 -27.40
C GLN A 110 24.57 -18.29 -26.88
N TRP A 111 23.36 -18.63 -26.41
CA TRP A 111 22.39 -17.69 -25.85
C TRP A 111 22.11 -18.00 -24.37
N LEU A 112 21.81 -16.96 -23.61
CA LEU A 112 21.29 -17.02 -22.25
C LEU A 112 19.94 -16.33 -22.22
N VAL A 113 18.90 -17.02 -21.76
CA VAL A 113 17.55 -16.47 -21.59
C VAL A 113 17.18 -16.48 -20.11
N LEU A 114 16.85 -15.31 -19.58
CA LEU A 114 16.58 -15.06 -18.17
C LEU A 114 15.07 -15.15 -17.90
N TRP A 115 14.66 -16.16 -17.13
CA TRP A 115 13.29 -16.50 -16.73
C TRP A 115 13.04 -16.24 -15.24
N LEU A 116 13.64 -15.19 -14.69
CA LEU A 116 13.42 -14.75 -13.31
C LEU A 116 12.11 -13.98 -13.18
N ASP A 117 11.60 -13.81 -11.97
CA ASP A 117 10.35 -13.08 -11.76
C ASP A 117 10.47 -11.63 -12.26
N CYS A 118 9.37 -11.03 -12.73
CA CYS A 118 9.40 -9.81 -13.54
C CYS A 118 9.35 -8.50 -12.73
N ASP A 119 9.98 -8.48 -11.56
CA ASP A 119 10.13 -7.34 -10.66
C ASP A 119 11.60 -6.83 -10.60
N ARG A 120 11.89 -5.88 -9.69
CA ARG A 120 13.23 -5.30 -9.53
C ARG A 120 14.24 -6.31 -9.00
N GLU A 121 13.85 -7.13 -8.02
CA GLU A 121 14.69 -8.19 -7.44
C GLU A 121 15.04 -9.24 -8.50
N GLY A 122 14.06 -9.68 -9.29
CA GLY A 122 14.28 -10.61 -10.39
C GLY A 122 15.20 -10.08 -11.48
N GLU A 123 15.20 -8.78 -11.78
CA GLU A 123 16.21 -8.15 -12.64
C GLU A 123 17.60 -8.15 -11.99
N ASN A 124 17.70 -7.89 -10.67
CA ASN A 124 18.96 -7.93 -9.94
C ASN A 124 19.62 -9.32 -10.00
N ILE A 125 18.85 -10.37 -9.67
CA ILE A 125 19.30 -11.76 -9.76
C ILE A 125 19.65 -12.11 -11.22
N ALA A 126 18.95 -11.52 -12.20
CA ALA A 126 19.29 -11.70 -13.61
C ALA A 126 20.72 -11.26 -13.90
N PHE A 127 21.14 -10.09 -13.39
CA PHE A 127 22.50 -9.60 -13.57
C PHE A 127 23.55 -10.39 -12.79
N GLU A 128 23.21 -10.96 -11.62
CA GLU A 128 24.11 -11.91 -10.93
C GLU A 128 24.38 -13.16 -11.80
N VAL A 129 23.35 -13.70 -12.45
CA VAL A 129 23.48 -14.83 -13.38
C VAL A 129 24.29 -14.43 -14.62
N VAL A 130 24.03 -13.23 -15.17
CA VAL A 130 24.80 -12.71 -16.31
C VAL A 130 26.28 -12.60 -15.96
N GLU A 131 26.62 -12.05 -14.80
CA GLU A 131 28.01 -11.90 -14.35
C GLU A 131 28.73 -13.26 -14.31
N VAL A 132 28.11 -14.27 -13.69
CA VAL A 132 28.67 -15.63 -13.60
C VAL A 132 28.82 -16.28 -14.98
N CYS A 133 27.80 -16.18 -15.83
CA CYS A 133 27.83 -16.83 -17.15
C CYS A 133 28.79 -16.12 -18.13
N CYS A 134 28.79 -14.79 -18.17
CA CYS A 134 29.63 -14.00 -19.06
C CYS A 134 31.11 -13.97 -18.63
N ALA A 135 31.42 -14.16 -17.34
CA ALA A 135 32.79 -14.36 -16.88
C ALA A 135 33.47 -15.57 -17.56
N VAL A 136 32.69 -16.59 -17.94
CA VAL A 136 33.18 -17.80 -18.58
C VAL A 136 32.99 -17.79 -20.10
N ASN A 137 31.92 -17.17 -20.59
CA ASN A 137 31.66 -17.01 -22.02
C ASN A 137 31.27 -15.56 -22.35
N PRO A 138 32.24 -14.70 -22.69
CA PRO A 138 31.97 -13.29 -23.03
C PRO A 138 31.17 -13.09 -24.32
N ARG A 139 31.02 -14.13 -25.16
CA ARG A 139 30.28 -14.08 -26.44
C ARG A 139 28.80 -14.44 -26.29
N LEU A 140 28.35 -14.73 -25.07
CA LEU A 140 27.00 -15.18 -24.78
C LEU A 140 25.99 -14.06 -25.09
N VAL A 141 24.98 -14.36 -25.91
CA VAL A 141 23.92 -13.40 -26.22
C VAL A 141 22.85 -13.47 -25.13
N VAL A 142 22.75 -12.42 -24.32
CA VAL A 142 21.84 -12.37 -23.17
C VAL A 142 20.46 -11.80 -23.55
N TRP A 143 19.41 -12.52 -23.20
CA TRP A 143 18.02 -12.18 -23.41
C TRP A 143 17.23 -12.29 -22.12
N ARG A 144 16.16 -11.50 -22.01
CA ARG A 144 15.23 -11.46 -20.89
C ARG A 144 13.83 -11.84 -21.39
N ALA A 145 13.24 -12.85 -20.76
CA ALA A 145 11.84 -13.19 -20.96
C ALA A 145 10.99 -12.36 -19.98
N ARG A 146 9.90 -11.76 -20.48
CA ARG A 146 8.94 -10.99 -19.67
C ARG A 146 7.61 -11.73 -19.66
N PHE A 147 7.15 -12.12 -18.48
CA PHE A 147 5.91 -12.85 -18.25
C PHE A 147 5.26 -12.37 -16.96
N SER A 148 3.94 -12.51 -16.84
CA SER A 148 3.17 -12.16 -15.64
C SER A 148 2.58 -13.39 -14.95
N ALA A 149 2.48 -14.51 -15.66
CA ALA A 149 1.93 -15.76 -15.14
C ALA A 149 2.60 -17.00 -15.77
N LEU A 150 2.68 -18.08 -14.99
CA LEU A 150 3.20 -19.38 -15.45
C LEU A 150 2.12 -20.18 -16.19
N ILE A 151 1.61 -19.64 -17.30
CA ILE A 151 0.58 -20.25 -18.15
C ILE A 151 1.06 -20.40 -19.60
N GLU A 152 0.49 -21.36 -20.33
CA GLU A 152 0.94 -21.75 -21.67
C GLU A 152 1.06 -20.56 -22.65
N ARG A 153 0.00 -19.75 -22.74
CA ARG A 153 -0.01 -18.57 -23.62
C ARG A 153 1.11 -17.59 -23.29
N ASP A 154 1.22 -17.18 -22.04
CA ASP A 154 2.12 -16.11 -21.58
C ASP A 154 3.60 -16.53 -21.72
N ILE A 155 3.92 -17.78 -21.39
CA ILE A 155 5.28 -18.31 -21.52
C ILE A 155 5.69 -18.48 -22.99
N HIS A 156 4.79 -18.91 -23.88
CA HIS A 156 5.08 -18.95 -25.31
C HIS A 156 5.26 -17.54 -25.90
N GLU A 157 4.39 -16.59 -25.54
CA GLU A 157 4.52 -15.19 -25.96
C GLU A 157 5.85 -14.58 -25.48
N ALA A 158 6.22 -14.80 -24.21
CA ALA A 158 7.49 -14.37 -23.64
C ALA A 158 8.70 -14.96 -24.38
N ALA A 159 8.65 -16.25 -24.74
CA ALA A 159 9.73 -16.91 -25.48
C ALA A 159 9.90 -16.33 -26.89
N GLN A 160 8.83 -15.87 -27.55
CA GLN A 160 8.92 -15.20 -28.85
C GLN A 160 9.25 -13.70 -28.72
N GLY A 161 8.88 -13.07 -27.60
CA GLY A 161 9.01 -11.66 -27.30
C GLY A 161 10.25 -11.25 -26.50
N LEU A 162 11.37 -11.98 -26.61
CA LEU A 162 12.59 -11.70 -25.84
C LEU A 162 13.13 -10.26 -26.00
N VAL A 163 13.51 -9.66 -24.88
CA VAL A 163 14.08 -8.30 -24.77
C VAL A 163 15.46 -8.33 -24.10
N ARG A 164 16.11 -7.18 -23.92
CA ARG A 164 17.35 -7.08 -23.12
C ARG A 164 17.02 -6.88 -21.63
N PRO A 165 17.81 -7.43 -20.70
CA PRO A 165 17.63 -7.19 -19.26
C PRO A 165 17.90 -5.71 -18.93
N ASN A 166 17.23 -5.19 -17.89
CA ASN A 166 17.30 -3.78 -17.54
C ASN A 166 18.31 -3.53 -16.40
N LYS A 167 19.48 -2.98 -16.75
CA LYS A 167 20.56 -2.73 -15.79
C LYS A 167 20.18 -1.69 -14.73
N LEU A 168 19.38 -0.68 -15.08
CA LEU A 168 18.97 0.37 -14.13
C LEU A 168 18.15 -0.18 -12.96
N PHE A 169 17.29 -1.17 -13.20
CA PHE A 169 16.53 -1.83 -12.13
C PHE A 169 17.44 -2.65 -11.22
N ALA A 170 18.41 -3.37 -11.79
CA ALA A 170 19.39 -4.11 -11.02
C ALA A 170 20.29 -3.18 -10.18
N ASP A 171 20.72 -2.04 -10.75
CA ASP A 171 21.57 -1.06 -10.06
C ASP A 171 20.82 -0.37 -8.91
N ALA A 172 19.52 -0.12 -9.06
CA ALA A 172 18.69 0.39 -7.97
C ALA A 172 18.63 -0.61 -6.81
N VAL A 173 18.48 -1.91 -7.07
CA VAL A 173 18.53 -2.93 -6.01
C VAL A 173 19.91 -3.01 -5.37
N ASP A 174 20.99 -2.88 -6.15
CA ASP A 174 22.37 -2.89 -5.62
C ASP A 174 22.64 -1.70 -4.70
N ALA A 175 22.20 -0.51 -5.09
CA ALA A 175 22.27 0.67 -4.25
C ALA A 175 21.49 0.46 -2.95
N ARG A 176 20.29 -0.12 -3.02
CA ARG A 176 19.46 -0.44 -1.86
C ARG A 176 20.17 -1.38 -0.90
N GLN A 177 20.70 -2.49 -1.41
CA GLN A 177 21.43 -3.49 -0.63
C GLN A 177 22.68 -2.88 0.03
N GLU A 178 23.43 -2.04 -0.69
CA GLU A 178 24.63 -1.40 -0.15
C GLU A 178 24.29 -0.39 0.97
N ILE A 179 23.25 0.42 0.78
CA ILE A 179 22.77 1.38 1.79
C ILE A 179 22.31 0.64 3.04
N ASP A 180 21.49 -0.41 2.88
CA ASP A 180 21.01 -1.24 3.97
C ASP A 180 22.17 -1.89 4.74
N LEU A 181 23.19 -2.37 4.03
CA LEU A 181 24.39 -2.95 4.64
C LEU A 181 25.20 -1.92 5.42
N ARG A 182 25.47 -0.74 4.84
CA ARG A 182 26.29 0.32 5.46
C ARG A 182 25.63 0.90 6.70
N ILE A 183 24.42 1.41 6.53
CA ILE A 183 23.66 2.04 7.62
C ILE A 183 23.33 0.99 8.68
N GLY A 184 22.84 -0.18 8.24
CA GLY A 184 22.47 -1.26 9.14
C GLY A 184 23.66 -1.74 9.96
N ALA A 185 24.80 -2.05 9.35
CA ALA A 185 25.97 -2.54 10.10
C ALA A 185 26.59 -1.46 10.99
N SER A 186 26.69 -0.22 10.53
CA SER A 186 27.25 0.90 11.30
C SER A 186 26.45 1.16 12.57
N PHE A 187 25.17 1.49 12.44
CA PHE A 187 24.33 1.80 13.60
C PHE A 187 24.12 0.58 14.52
N THR A 188 23.99 -0.63 13.95
CA THR A 188 23.85 -1.86 14.74
C THR A 188 25.07 -2.09 15.61
N ARG A 189 26.29 -1.96 15.05
CA ARG A 189 27.52 -2.16 15.81
C ARG A 189 27.69 -1.08 16.87
N PHE A 190 27.51 0.19 16.50
CA PHE A 190 27.60 1.32 17.41
C PHE A 190 26.68 1.14 18.63
N GLN A 191 25.38 0.92 18.41
CA GLN A 191 24.41 0.75 19.49
C GLN A 191 24.72 -0.48 20.34
N THR A 192 25.01 -1.62 19.69
CA THR A 192 25.25 -2.86 20.42
C THR A 192 26.52 -2.76 21.28
N MET A 193 27.59 -2.17 20.78
CA MET A 193 28.83 -2.01 21.53
C MET A 193 28.64 -1.02 22.70
N LEU A 194 28.05 0.15 22.42
CA LEU A 194 27.79 1.17 23.43
C LEU A 194 26.91 0.65 24.59
N LEU A 195 25.83 -0.06 24.27
CA LEU A 195 24.85 -0.50 25.27
C LEU A 195 25.26 -1.79 25.98
N LYS A 196 26.06 -2.67 25.36
CA LYS A 196 26.68 -3.80 26.05
C LYS A 196 27.66 -3.35 27.13
N ASP A 197 28.41 -2.28 26.88
CA ASP A 197 29.36 -1.75 27.85
C ASP A 197 28.66 -0.99 28.99
N ALA A 198 27.47 -0.42 28.72
CA ALA A 198 26.70 0.35 29.69
C ALA A 198 25.75 -0.49 30.58
N PHE A 199 25.27 -1.64 30.11
CA PHE A 199 24.27 -2.47 30.82
C PHE A 199 24.64 -3.96 30.81
N VAL A 200 24.52 -4.63 31.96
CA VAL A 200 24.52 -6.09 32.04
C VAL A 200 23.14 -6.58 31.59
N ILE A 201 23.02 -6.91 30.31
CA ILE A 201 21.76 -7.37 29.74
C ILE A 201 21.64 -8.87 29.94
N ASP A 202 21.31 -9.28 31.17
CA ASP A 202 21.14 -10.68 31.58
C ASP A 202 19.70 -11.12 31.29
N PHE A 203 19.43 -11.54 30.06
CA PHE A 203 18.18 -12.23 29.75
C PHE A 203 18.31 -13.69 30.15
N ALA A 204 17.45 -14.13 31.05
CA ALA A 204 17.35 -15.49 31.54
C ALA A 204 17.61 -16.57 30.46
N GLY A 205 18.76 -17.24 30.56
CA GLY A 205 18.93 -18.63 30.17
C GLY A 205 19.33 -18.96 28.73
N ASP A 206 19.70 -17.99 27.88
CA ASP A 206 20.24 -18.32 26.56
C ASP A 206 21.41 -17.37 26.22
N ASP A 207 22.62 -17.94 26.05
CA ASP A 207 23.90 -17.28 25.70
C ASP A 207 23.89 -16.64 24.28
N ARG A 208 22.76 -16.06 23.87
CA ARG A 208 22.66 -15.36 22.60
C ARG A 208 23.15 -13.94 22.80
N ASN A 209 24.35 -13.69 22.28
CA ASN A 209 24.88 -12.36 22.01
C ASN A 209 23.76 -11.42 21.53
N LEU A 210 23.25 -10.57 22.43
CA LEU A 210 22.20 -9.61 22.08
C LEU A 210 22.77 -8.66 21.02
N VAL A 211 22.09 -8.57 19.87
CA VAL A 211 22.44 -7.69 18.76
C VAL A 211 21.30 -6.71 18.58
N LEU A 212 21.61 -5.44 18.83
CA LEU A 212 20.73 -4.29 18.63
C LEU A 212 20.77 -3.86 17.17
N SER A 213 19.89 -4.42 16.34
CA SER A 213 19.85 -4.15 14.91
C SER A 213 19.11 -2.85 14.59
N TYR A 214 19.77 -1.97 13.86
CA TYR A 214 19.15 -0.83 13.16
C TYR A 214 18.99 -1.15 11.68
N GLY A 215 17.89 -0.71 11.08
CA GLY A 215 17.69 -0.76 9.63
C GLY A 215 17.04 0.54 9.18
N PRO A 216 17.54 1.18 8.10
CA PRO A 216 16.91 2.39 7.60
C PRO A 216 15.47 2.07 7.15
N CYS A 217 14.52 2.93 7.49
CA CYS A 217 13.25 2.96 6.76
C CYS A 217 13.54 3.54 5.37
N GLN A 218 12.94 2.97 4.33
CA GLN A 218 13.08 3.50 2.98
C GLN A 218 11.69 3.91 2.51
N VAL A 219 11.48 5.21 2.33
CA VAL A 219 10.31 5.68 1.60
C VAL A 219 10.62 5.40 0.13
N LEU A 220 9.70 4.77 -0.59
CA LEU A 220 9.90 4.36 -1.99
C LEU A 220 8.99 5.09 -2.97
N LYS A 221 7.94 5.77 -2.49
CA LYS A 221 7.11 6.66 -3.32
C LYS A 221 6.32 7.66 -2.47
N VAL A 222 6.28 8.93 -2.89
CA VAL A 222 5.35 9.95 -2.39
C VAL A 222 4.28 10.19 -3.46
N ASN A 223 3.00 9.96 -3.13
CA ASN A 223 1.88 10.25 -4.03
C ASN A 223 1.03 11.41 -3.47
N ASP A 224 0.84 12.45 -4.28
CA ASP A 224 -0.12 13.52 -3.99
C ASP A 224 -1.42 13.30 -4.78
N HIS A 225 -2.57 13.41 -4.10
CA HIS A 225 -3.88 13.22 -4.69
C HIS A 225 -4.88 14.27 -4.18
N GLN A 226 -5.38 15.12 -5.08
CA GLN A 226 -6.57 15.93 -4.82
C GLN A 226 -7.82 15.04 -4.83
N LYS A 227 -8.45 14.88 -3.66
CA LYS A 227 -9.75 14.19 -3.54
C LYS A 227 -10.91 15.19 -3.60
N LEU A 228 -11.82 14.97 -4.54
CA LEU A 228 -13.10 15.68 -4.58
C LEU A 228 -14.03 15.12 -3.48
N LYS A 229 -14.55 16.00 -2.62
CA LYS A 229 -15.56 15.64 -1.62
C LYS A 229 -16.95 15.86 -2.22
N TYR A 230 -17.65 14.77 -2.52
CA TYR A 230 -18.99 14.82 -3.10
C TYR A 230 -20.07 15.10 -2.03
N PRO A 231 -21.18 15.76 -2.38
CA PRO A 231 -22.34 15.90 -1.50
C PRO A 231 -22.94 14.53 -1.15
N PRO A 232 -23.67 14.42 -0.03
CA PRO A 232 -24.28 13.17 0.37
C PRO A 232 -25.39 12.74 -0.60
N TYR A 233 -25.60 11.43 -0.73
CA TYR A 233 -26.79 10.87 -1.37
C TYR A 233 -28.08 11.24 -0.60
N PRO A 234 -29.25 11.21 -1.27
CA PRO A 234 -30.55 11.31 -0.63
C PRO A 234 -30.67 10.38 0.59
N LEU A 235 -31.33 10.87 1.63
CA LEU A 235 -31.31 10.26 2.95
C LEU A 235 -32.22 9.02 2.99
N ASN A 236 -31.67 7.86 3.37
CA ASN A 236 -32.42 6.65 3.65
C ASN A 236 -32.45 6.36 5.16
N THR A 237 -33.19 5.33 5.59
CA THR A 237 -33.36 5.01 7.02
C THR A 237 -32.03 4.73 7.73
N ILE A 238 -31.13 3.96 7.09
CA ILE A 238 -29.84 3.58 7.67
C ILE A 238 -28.97 4.83 7.88
N GLU A 239 -28.93 5.72 6.90
CA GLU A 239 -28.13 6.93 6.97
C GLU A 239 -28.71 7.96 7.96
N LEU A 240 -30.04 8.03 8.08
CA LEU A 240 -30.70 8.81 9.13
C LEU A 240 -30.29 8.33 10.53
N GLU A 241 -30.39 7.03 10.81
CA GLU A 241 -30.00 6.47 12.12
C GLU A 241 -28.52 6.70 12.44
N LYS A 242 -27.63 6.49 11.47
CA LYS A 242 -26.19 6.74 11.63
C LYS A 242 -25.90 8.20 11.97
N ARG A 243 -26.53 9.14 11.27
CA ARG A 243 -26.34 10.58 11.50
C ARG A 243 -26.95 11.02 12.83
N ALA A 244 -28.12 10.50 13.18
CA ALA A 244 -28.77 10.82 14.44
C ALA A 244 -27.97 10.35 15.66
N SER A 245 -27.40 9.15 15.59
CA SER A 245 -26.47 8.65 16.62
C SER A 245 -25.19 9.49 16.70
N ARG A 246 -24.61 9.83 15.54
CA ARG A 246 -23.34 10.57 15.47
C ARG A 246 -23.46 12.02 15.96
N TYR A 247 -24.48 12.75 15.50
CA TYR A 247 -24.60 14.20 15.71
C TYR A 247 -25.56 14.57 16.84
N PHE A 248 -26.67 13.83 17.00
CA PHE A 248 -27.70 14.13 17.99
C PHE A 248 -27.67 13.19 19.21
N ARG A 249 -26.78 12.20 19.21
CA ARG A 249 -26.64 11.18 20.29
C ARG A 249 -27.94 10.41 20.57
N MET A 250 -28.77 10.25 19.53
CA MET A 250 -30.02 9.50 19.62
C MET A 250 -29.78 8.01 19.30
N SER A 251 -30.40 7.10 20.05
CA SER A 251 -30.43 5.67 19.68
C SER A 251 -31.26 5.46 18.41
N SER A 252 -31.05 4.35 17.69
CA SER A 252 -31.87 4.00 16.52
C SER A 252 -33.36 3.93 16.87
N GLU A 253 -33.70 3.32 18.02
CA GLU A 253 -35.08 3.24 18.50
C GLU A 253 -35.70 4.62 18.73
N HIS A 254 -34.97 5.53 19.41
CA HIS A 254 -35.45 6.88 19.65
C HIS A 254 -35.55 7.69 18.34
N THR A 255 -34.59 7.53 17.43
CA THR A 255 -34.56 8.17 16.11
C THR A 255 -35.79 7.78 15.29
N MET A 256 -36.11 6.49 15.23
CA MET A 256 -37.26 6.00 14.47
C MET A 256 -38.59 6.40 15.09
N LYS A 257 -38.67 6.50 16.42
CA LYS A 257 -39.85 7.04 17.08
C LYS A 257 -40.12 8.50 16.70
N VAL A 258 -39.10 9.35 16.79
CA VAL A 258 -39.23 10.78 16.43
C VAL A 258 -39.52 10.93 14.94
N ALA A 259 -38.89 10.14 14.08
CA ALA A 259 -39.15 10.18 12.64
C ALA A 259 -40.59 9.76 12.30
N GLU A 260 -41.14 8.76 12.99
CA GLU A 260 -42.54 8.34 12.85
C GLU A 260 -43.50 9.45 13.29
N ASP A 261 -43.22 10.12 14.43
CA ASP A 261 -44.02 11.24 14.92
C ASP A 261 -44.02 12.42 13.91
N LEU A 262 -42.85 12.74 13.33
CA LEU A 262 -42.71 13.79 12.31
C LEU A 262 -43.43 13.42 11.00
N TYR A 263 -43.42 12.15 10.62
CA TYR A 263 -44.16 11.65 9.46
C TYR A 263 -45.67 11.75 9.68
N GLN A 264 -46.17 11.30 10.83
CA GLN A 264 -47.59 11.40 11.19
C GLN A 264 -48.08 12.86 11.27
N ALA A 265 -47.20 13.77 11.69
CA ALA A 265 -47.46 15.21 11.67
C ALA A 265 -47.31 15.87 10.28
N GLY A 266 -46.83 15.12 9.27
CA GLY A 266 -46.70 15.56 7.88
C GLY A 266 -45.47 16.43 7.58
N PHE A 267 -44.45 16.44 8.44
CA PHE A 267 -43.23 17.24 8.26
C PHE A 267 -42.17 16.56 7.38
N ILE A 268 -42.14 15.23 7.35
CA ILE A 268 -41.22 14.45 6.53
C ILE A 268 -41.96 13.34 5.77
N SER A 269 -41.33 12.84 4.70
CA SER A 269 -41.77 11.62 4.01
C SER A 269 -41.56 10.37 4.88
N TYR A 270 -42.14 9.24 4.46
CA TYR A 270 -42.13 8.00 5.23
C TYR A 270 -40.69 7.57 5.62
N PRO A 271 -40.37 7.42 6.91
CA PRO A 271 -38.98 7.34 7.38
C PRO A 271 -38.38 5.93 7.31
N ARG A 272 -39.12 4.95 6.79
CA ARG A 272 -38.69 3.55 6.60
C ARG A 272 -38.58 3.26 5.11
N THR A 273 -37.44 3.62 4.53
CA THR A 273 -37.14 3.47 3.11
C THR A 273 -35.67 3.12 2.89
N GLU A 274 -35.43 2.25 1.91
CA GLU A 274 -34.08 1.93 1.41
C GLU A 274 -33.72 2.79 0.19
N THR A 275 -34.68 3.57 -0.33
CA THR A 275 -34.53 4.42 -1.51
C THR A 275 -33.59 5.59 -1.23
N ASP A 276 -32.52 5.68 -2.01
CA ASP A 276 -31.52 6.74 -1.95
C ASP A 276 -31.47 7.56 -3.27
N SER A 277 -32.62 7.60 -3.97
CA SER A 277 -32.78 8.29 -5.24
C SER A 277 -34.16 8.90 -5.41
N PHE A 278 -34.24 10.11 -5.99
CA PHE A 278 -35.53 10.71 -6.37
C PHE A 278 -35.94 10.23 -7.77
N SER A 279 -37.18 9.74 -7.91
CA SER A 279 -37.71 9.31 -9.21
C SER A 279 -38.08 10.52 -10.09
N SER A 280 -38.05 10.36 -11.42
CA SER A 280 -38.50 11.40 -12.37
C SER A 280 -40.01 11.67 -12.33
N ARG A 281 -40.78 10.87 -11.57
CA ARG A 281 -42.23 10.95 -11.37
C ARG A 281 -42.63 11.45 -9.98
N THR A 282 -41.68 11.68 -9.08
CA THR A 282 -41.97 12.25 -7.76
C THR A 282 -42.39 13.70 -7.96
N ASP A 283 -43.68 13.92 -8.15
CA ASP A 283 -44.27 15.23 -8.37
C ASP A 283 -44.37 15.96 -7.03
N LEU A 284 -43.40 16.83 -6.75
CA LEU A 284 -43.30 17.60 -5.51
C LEU A 284 -44.29 18.79 -5.47
N HIS A 285 -45.37 18.74 -6.24
CA HIS A 285 -46.28 19.86 -6.48
C HIS A 285 -47.66 19.75 -5.79
N LEU A 286 -47.85 18.81 -4.85
CA LEU A 286 -49.20 18.47 -4.37
C LEU A 286 -49.40 18.55 -2.85
N VAL A 287 -49.45 19.78 -2.30
CA VAL A 287 -50.38 20.14 -1.20
C VAL A 287 -50.79 21.61 -1.35
N TYR A 288 -51.74 21.92 -2.22
CA TYR A 288 -52.42 23.23 -2.16
C TYR A 288 -53.85 23.24 -2.72
N VAL A 289 -54.75 22.36 -2.24
CA VAL A 289 -56.20 22.61 -2.37
C VAL A 289 -57.00 22.02 -1.20
N THR A 290 -56.99 22.66 -0.02
CA THR A 290 -58.16 22.57 0.90
C THR A 290 -58.32 23.69 1.94
N ILE A 291 -57.85 24.95 1.74
CA ILE A 291 -58.14 26.00 2.76
C ILE A 291 -58.68 27.34 2.26
N TRP A 292 -58.65 27.72 0.96
CA TRP A 292 -59.37 28.94 0.53
C TRP A 292 -60.00 28.78 -0.84
N GLY A 293 -61.33 28.78 -0.87
CA GLY A 293 -62.12 28.65 -2.10
C GLY A 293 -62.06 29.89 -2.99
N ARG A 294 -61.74 29.66 -4.28
CA ARG A 294 -62.34 30.28 -5.48
C ARG A 294 -61.70 29.68 -6.75
N PRO A 295 -62.48 29.27 -7.77
CA PRO A 295 -61.92 28.72 -9.00
C PRO A 295 -61.56 29.85 -9.97
N SER A 296 -60.33 29.87 -10.46
CA SER A 296 -59.96 30.64 -11.65
C SER A 296 -58.90 29.85 -12.41
N PHE A 297 -59.35 29.25 -13.51
CA PHE A 297 -58.53 28.49 -14.44
C PHE A 297 -57.42 29.36 -15.02
N VAL A 298 -56.16 28.95 -14.85
CA VAL A 298 -55.08 29.37 -15.73
C VAL A 298 -54.47 28.12 -16.35
N ASN A 299 -54.78 27.94 -17.62
CA ASN A 299 -54.33 26.83 -18.44
C ASN A 299 -52.93 27.18 -18.96
N VAL A 300 -51.87 26.65 -18.34
CA VAL A 300 -50.50 26.78 -18.85
C VAL A 300 -50.14 25.48 -19.57
N ARG A 301 -49.90 25.57 -20.89
CA ARG A 301 -49.47 24.44 -21.73
C ARG A 301 -48.05 24.00 -21.33
N PRO A 302 -47.72 22.69 -21.40
CA PRO A 302 -46.41 22.19 -21.00
C PRO A 302 -45.39 22.38 -22.12
N SER A 303 -44.24 22.98 -21.79
CA SER A 303 -43.01 22.90 -22.58
C SER A 303 -41.88 22.37 -21.69
N GLU A 304 -41.43 21.15 -22.01
CA GLU A 304 -40.25 20.41 -21.52
C GLU A 304 -40.24 19.91 -20.04
N PRO A 305 -40.24 18.57 -19.77
CA PRO A 305 -40.58 18.05 -18.43
C PRO A 305 -39.42 17.55 -17.53
N SER A 306 -38.13 17.80 -17.78
CA SER A 306 -37.06 17.05 -17.04
C SER A 306 -36.11 17.84 -16.14
N GLU A 307 -36.21 19.16 -15.98
CA GLU A 307 -35.20 19.94 -15.23
C GLU A 307 -35.69 20.71 -13.99
N LYS A 308 -36.98 20.74 -13.68
CA LYS A 308 -37.54 21.66 -12.65
C LYS A 308 -38.14 20.99 -11.41
N VAL A 309 -37.89 19.71 -11.17
CA VAL A 309 -38.70 18.91 -10.24
C VAL A 309 -38.26 19.04 -8.76
N SER A 310 -36.99 19.34 -8.46
CA SER A 310 -36.46 19.39 -7.07
C SER A 310 -36.38 20.79 -6.43
N ALA A 311 -36.66 21.87 -7.17
CA ALA A 311 -36.54 23.25 -6.68
C ALA A 311 -37.65 23.68 -5.70
N ALA A 312 -38.84 23.04 -5.76
CA ALA A 312 -40.01 23.43 -4.99
C ALA A 312 -39.84 23.23 -3.47
N ILE A 313 -39.30 22.09 -3.03
CA ILE A 313 -39.00 21.85 -1.60
C ILE A 313 -38.01 22.91 -1.10
N VAL A 314 -36.95 23.16 -1.85
CA VAL A 314 -35.91 24.14 -1.47
C VAL A 314 -36.51 25.56 -1.42
N GLN A 315 -37.46 25.86 -2.30
CA GLN A 315 -38.16 27.14 -2.33
C GLN A 315 -38.98 27.38 -1.05
N GLU A 316 -39.63 26.35 -0.50
CA GLU A 316 -40.36 26.44 0.77
C GLU A 316 -39.44 26.63 1.99
N GLN A 317 -38.17 26.23 1.90
CA GLN A 317 -37.21 26.33 3.00
C GLN A 317 -36.50 27.69 3.08
N GLN A 318 -36.70 28.59 2.11
CA GLN A 318 -36.06 29.92 2.07
C GLN A 318 -36.41 30.81 3.27
N GLY A 319 -37.53 30.54 3.94
CA GLY A 319 -37.99 31.27 5.13
C GLY A 319 -37.35 30.83 6.45
N HIS A 320 -36.49 29.81 6.47
CA HIS A 320 -35.88 29.34 7.71
C HIS A 320 -34.78 30.30 8.21
N PRO A 321 -34.74 30.65 9.51
CA PRO A 321 -33.76 31.60 10.03
C PRO A 321 -32.29 31.15 9.89
N GLU A 322 -32.03 29.84 9.97
CA GLU A 322 -30.64 29.32 9.95
C GLU A 322 -30.11 28.96 8.56
N TRP A 323 -30.94 28.36 7.69
CA TRP A 323 -30.51 27.85 6.38
C TRP A 323 -31.22 28.49 5.18
N GLY A 324 -32.17 29.40 5.43
CA GLY A 324 -32.93 30.08 4.37
C GLY A 324 -32.05 30.84 3.39
N ALA A 325 -31.00 31.50 3.88
CA ALA A 325 -30.02 32.20 3.03
C ALA A 325 -29.26 31.23 2.09
N TYR A 326 -28.95 30.01 2.56
CA TYR A 326 -28.32 29.00 1.72
C TYR A 326 -29.29 28.44 0.67
N ALA A 327 -30.55 28.21 1.04
CA ALA A 327 -31.60 27.81 0.12
C ALA A 327 -31.85 28.87 -0.97
N GLN A 328 -31.87 30.16 -0.63
CA GLN A 328 -31.96 31.27 -1.58
C GLN A 328 -30.77 31.27 -2.56
N LYS A 329 -29.55 31.08 -2.04
CA LYS A 329 -28.33 31.04 -2.87
C LYS A 329 -28.25 29.83 -3.79
N LEU A 330 -28.82 28.69 -3.38
CA LEU A 330 -28.92 27.50 -4.23
C LEU A 330 -29.87 27.70 -5.41
N LEU A 331 -30.93 28.49 -5.23
CA LEU A 331 -31.95 28.77 -6.25
C LEU A 331 -31.60 29.96 -7.15
N ASP A 332 -30.61 30.77 -6.77
CA ASP A 332 -30.11 31.88 -7.59
C ASP A 332 -29.41 31.36 -8.86
N PRO A 333 -29.98 31.60 -10.06
CA PRO A 333 -29.36 31.17 -11.32
C PRO A 333 -27.97 31.79 -11.55
N GLY A 334 -27.70 32.97 -10.98
CA GLY A 334 -26.41 33.65 -11.07
C GLY A 334 -25.30 32.99 -10.24
N ALA A 335 -25.66 32.19 -9.23
CA ALA A 335 -24.68 31.51 -8.37
C ALA A 335 -24.16 30.20 -8.98
N GLY A 336 -24.90 29.57 -9.90
CA GLY A 336 -24.50 28.32 -10.56
C GLY A 336 -24.29 27.13 -9.59
N LEU A 337 -24.84 27.19 -8.38
CA LEU A 337 -24.65 26.19 -7.32
C LEU A 337 -25.64 25.03 -7.39
N TRP A 338 -26.75 25.18 -8.11
CA TRP A 338 -27.76 24.15 -8.23
C TRP A 338 -27.20 22.91 -8.94
N ARG A 339 -27.36 21.75 -8.31
CA ARG A 339 -27.09 20.43 -8.90
C ARG A 339 -28.23 19.49 -8.55
N ASN A 340 -28.65 18.67 -9.51
CA ASN A 340 -29.61 17.62 -9.22
C ASN A 340 -29.01 16.61 -8.21
N PRO A 341 -29.80 16.12 -7.23
CA PRO A 341 -29.32 15.14 -6.27
C PRO A 341 -28.75 13.90 -6.98
N SER A 342 -27.60 13.42 -6.51
CA SER A 342 -26.99 12.19 -7.02
C SER A 342 -27.80 10.96 -6.60
N ASN A 343 -27.90 9.97 -7.49
CA ASN A 343 -28.59 8.70 -7.24
C ASN A 343 -27.63 7.71 -6.55
N GLY A 344 -28.02 7.15 -5.40
CA GLY A 344 -27.21 6.16 -4.65
C GLY A 344 -27.34 4.71 -5.14
N GLY A 345 -28.24 4.45 -6.09
CA GLY A 345 -28.41 3.16 -6.76
C GLY A 345 -29.45 2.22 -6.15
N HIS A 346 -30.09 2.60 -5.03
CA HIS A 346 -31.11 1.80 -4.34
C HIS A 346 -32.49 2.47 -4.45
N ASP A 347 -33.50 1.67 -4.80
CA ASP A 347 -34.90 2.09 -4.95
C ASP A 347 -35.82 0.92 -4.55
N ASP A 348 -36.55 1.11 -3.45
CA ASP A 348 -37.52 0.13 -2.94
C ASP A 348 -38.83 0.10 -3.75
N LYS A 349 -38.99 1.02 -4.71
CA LYS A 349 -40.17 1.22 -5.57
C LYS A 349 -41.46 1.51 -4.82
N ALA A 350 -41.39 1.80 -3.52
CA ALA A 350 -42.52 2.04 -2.65
C ALA A 350 -42.52 3.49 -2.13
N HIS A 351 -41.38 3.97 -1.64
CA HIS A 351 -41.24 5.26 -0.99
C HIS A 351 -40.06 6.07 -1.56
N PRO A 352 -40.19 7.40 -1.69
CA PRO A 352 -39.06 8.26 -1.99
C PRO A 352 -38.11 8.37 -0.78
N PRO A 353 -36.87 8.89 -0.96
CA PRO A 353 -35.95 9.14 0.14
C PRO A 353 -36.57 10.02 1.23
N ILE A 354 -36.03 9.99 2.43
CA ILE A 354 -36.47 10.81 3.57
C ILE A 354 -36.17 12.29 3.26
N HIS A 355 -37.21 13.10 3.14
CA HIS A 355 -37.10 14.53 2.82
C HIS A 355 -38.20 15.34 3.51
N PRO A 356 -37.99 16.66 3.74
CA PRO A 356 -39.02 17.51 4.30
C PRO A 356 -40.17 17.71 3.32
N THR A 357 -41.40 17.53 3.80
CA THR A 357 -42.64 17.66 3.02
C THR A 357 -43.45 18.90 3.37
N LYS A 358 -43.09 19.59 4.46
CA LYS A 358 -43.76 20.80 4.94
C LYS A 358 -42.79 21.70 5.66
N PHE A 359 -42.87 23.01 5.41
CA PHE A 359 -42.09 24.00 6.15
C PHE A 359 -42.50 24.05 7.64
N SER A 360 -41.48 24.11 8.50
CA SER A 360 -41.60 24.40 9.93
C SER A 360 -40.47 25.33 10.33
N ALA A 361 -40.79 26.41 11.05
CA ALA A 361 -39.77 27.29 11.64
C ALA A 361 -39.22 26.74 12.97
N GLY A 362 -39.58 25.50 13.33
CA GLY A 362 -39.35 24.90 14.65
C GLY A 362 -40.50 25.14 15.63
N GLU A 363 -40.55 24.39 16.72
CA GLU A 363 -41.51 24.62 17.81
C GLU A 363 -41.16 25.90 18.59
N SER A 364 -42.10 26.84 18.70
CA SER A 364 -41.95 28.04 19.53
C SER A 364 -42.01 27.77 21.04
N ARG A 365 -42.27 26.52 21.44
CA ARG A 365 -42.36 26.13 22.86
C ARG A 365 -40.99 25.99 23.50
N TRP A 366 -39.94 25.78 22.74
CA TRP A 366 -38.57 25.73 23.24
C TRP A 366 -37.91 27.09 23.04
N SER A 367 -38.08 27.98 24.02
CA SER A 367 -37.16 29.10 24.19
C SER A 367 -35.92 28.63 24.94
N GLN A 368 -34.85 29.44 24.93
CA GLN A 368 -33.66 29.23 25.74
C GLN A 368 -33.97 29.09 27.25
N ASP A 369 -35.20 29.42 27.67
CA ASP A 369 -35.68 29.49 29.04
C ASP A 369 -36.73 28.41 29.38
N HIS A 370 -37.00 27.46 28.46
CA HIS A 370 -38.03 26.44 28.66
C HIS A 370 -37.64 25.47 29.79
N LYS A 371 -38.44 25.46 30.87
CA LYS A 371 -38.29 24.54 32.00
C LYS A 371 -39.21 23.34 31.84
N PHE A 372 -38.62 22.14 31.84
CA PHE A 372 -39.32 20.86 31.95
C PHE A 372 -38.80 20.08 33.17
N THR A 373 -39.61 19.17 33.71
CA THR A 373 -39.22 18.30 34.81
C THR A 373 -38.90 16.91 34.25
N PRO A 374 -37.63 16.47 34.26
CA PRO A 374 -37.26 15.15 33.72
C PRO A 374 -37.85 14.00 34.55
N THR A 375 -38.37 12.98 33.87
CA THR A 375 -39.02 11.81 34.49
C THR A 375 -38.04 10.92 35.23
N VAL A 376 -36.82 10.77 34.69
CA VAL A 376 -35.68 10.09 35.32
C VAL A 376 -34.42 10.82 34.85
N LEU A 377 -33.53 11.15 35.78
CA LEU A 377 -32.18 11.63 35.51
C LEU A 377 -31.21 10.51 35.88
N THR A 378 -30.74 9.74 34.89
CA THR A 378 -29.61 8.81 35.08
C THR A 378 -28.31 9.52 34.74
N LEU A 379 -27.32 9.37 35.62
CA LEU A 379 -25.96 9.82 35.36
C LEU A 379 -25.14 8.59 34.92
N ASP A 380 -25.13 8.33 33.62
CA ASP A 380 -24.36 7.20 33.09
C ASP A 380 -22.88 7.58 33.01
N CYS A 381 -22.09 6.92 33.84
CA CYS A 381 -20.64 7.12 33.91
C CYS A 381 -19.98 6.43 32.71
N GLY A 382 -19.60 7.20 31.70
CA GLY A 382 -18.74 6.73 30.61
C GLY A 382 -17.28 7.08 30.86
N VAL A 383 -16.36 6.14 30.65
CA VAL A 383 -14.92 6.41 30.61
C VAL A 383 -14.46 6.35 29.15
N THR A 384 -13.78 7.39 28.68
CA THR A 384 -13.14 7.37 27.37
C THR A 384 -12.10 6.26 27.36
N ARG A 385 -12.19 5.35 26.39
CA ARG A 385 -11.20 4.29 26.24
C ARG A 385 -10.04 4.81 25.39
N PRO A 386 -8.78 4.55 25.78
CA PRO A 386 -7.64 4.86 24.91
C PRO A 386 -7.78 4.10 23.58
N PRO A 387 -7.17 4.61 22.50
CA PRO A 387 -7.13 3.88 21.25
C PRO A 387 -6.52 2.48 21.46
N PRO A 388 -7.02 1.46 20.74
CA PRO A 388 -6.41 0.15 20.79
C PRO A 388 -4.98 0.20 20.24
N LEU A 389 -4.19 -0.81 20.60
CA LEU A 389 -2.89 -1.04 19.97
C LEU A 389 -3.07 -1.25 18.45
N LEU A 390 -1.99 -1.09 17.69
CA LEU A 390 -2.04 -1.30 16.24
C LEU A 390 -2.20 -2.79 15.94
N SER A 391 -3.20 -3.15 15.14
CA SER A 391 -3.24 -4.46 14.49
C SER A 391 -2.24 -4.55 13.33
N GLU A 392 -1.97 -5.75 12.82
CA GLU A 392 -1.15 -5.93 11.60
C GLU A 392 -1.73 -5.19 10.40
N ALA A 393 -3.05 -5.18 10.26
CA ALA A 393 -3.72 -4.41 9.22
C ALA A 393 -3.53 -2.90 9.42
N ASP A 394 -3.61 -2.40 10.65
CA ASP A 394 -3.39 -0.98 10.95
C ASP A 394 -1.94 -0.57 10.70
N LEU A 395 -0.97 -1.41 11.09
CA LEU A 395 0.45 -1.17 10.84
C LEU A 395 0.76 -1.16 9.35
N LEU A 396 0.24 -2.12 8.58
CA LEU A 396 0.38 -2.13 7.12
C LEU A 396 -0.22 -0.87 6.49
N ASN A 397 -1.40 -0.42 6.95
CA ASN A 397 -1.99 0.84 6.49
C ASN A 397 -1.13 2.07 6.84
N CYS A 398 -0.47 2.07 8.01
CA CYS A 398 0.46 3.12 8.39
C CYS A 398 1.72 3.10 7.52
N MET A 399 2.29 1.92 7.24
CA MET A 399 3.45 1.75 6.36
C MET A 399 3.13 2.20 4.93
N ASP A 400 1.97 1.82 4.40
CA ASP A 400 1.50 2.23 3.06
C ASP A 400 1.31 3.75 2.97
N LYS A 401 0.64 4.36 3.96
CA LYS A 401 0.48 5.83 4.03
C LYS A 401 1.82 6.56 4.13
N ALA A 402 2.80 5.97 4.81
CA ALA A 402 4.14 6.52 4.95
C ALA A 402 5.06 6.19 3.76
N GLY A 403 4.61 5.38 2.80
CA GLY A 403 5.41 4.94 1.66
C GLY A 403 6.58 4.01 2.02
N ILE A 404 6.55 3.35 3.19
CA ILE A 404 7.61 2.46 3.69
C ILE A 404 7.33 1.01 3.30
N GLY A 405 8.36 0.29 2.85
CA GLY A 405 8.26 -1.15 2.59
C GLY A 405 7.49 -1.49 1.31
N THR A 406 7.51 -0.60 0.31
CA THR A 406 6.94 -0.90 -1.01
C THR A 406 7.71 -2.03 -1.72
N ASP A 407 7.27 -2.43 -2.92
CA ASP A 407 7.78 -3.62 -3.61
C ASP A 407 7.60 -4.92 -2.79
N ALA A 408 6.47 -5.00 -2.07
CA ALA A 408 6.07 -6.15 -1.25
C ALA A 408 7.01 -6.50 -0.08
N THR A 409 7.82 -5.56 0.41
CA THR A 409 8.79 -5.80 1.49
C THR A 409 8.26 -5.56 2.91
N MET A 410 7.04 -5.02 3.07
CA MET A 410 6.46 -4.71 4.39
C MET A 410 6.49 -5.89 5.38
N HIS A 411 6.21 -7.10 4.89
CA HIS A 411 6.18 -8.31 5.70
C HIS A 411 7.55 -8.67 6.29
N ASP A 412 8.64 -8.45 5.56
CA ASP A 412 10.00 -8.71 6.03
C ASP A 412 10.40 -7.76 7.17
N HIS A 413 9.99 -6.50 7.08
CA HIS A 413 10.24 -5.52 8.14
C HIS A 413 9.49 -5.90 9.43
N ILE A 414 8.20 -6.25 9.32
CA ILE A 414 7.39 -6.69 10.46
C ILE A 414 8.01 -7.95 11.09
N LYS A 415 8.40 -8.93 10.27
CA LYS A 415 9.05 -10.15 10.76
C LYS A 415 10.34 -9.85 11.52
N LYS A 416 11.20 -8.96 11.01
CA LYS A 416 12.44 -8.54 11.70
C LYS A 416 12.15 -7.92 13.08
N LEU A 417 11.10 -7.09 13.22
CA LEU A 417 10.72 -6.51 14.50
C LEU A 417 10.34 -7.58 15.54
N LEU A 418 9.65 -8.63 15.10
CA LEU A 418 9.23 -9.75 15.95
C LEU A 418 10.42 -10.67 16.31
N ASP A 419 11.21 -11.07 15.31
CA ASP A 419 12.37 -11.96 15.50
C ASP A 419 13.44 -11.33 16.42
N ARG A 420 13.47 -9.98 16.50
CA ARG A 420 14.38 -9.20 17.35
C ARG A 420 13.79 -8.81 18.70
N PHE A 421 12.57 -9.22 19.00
CA PHE A 421 11.87 -8.92 20.25
C PHE A 421 11.68 -7.42 20.54
N TYR A 422 11.63 -6.57 19.51
CA TYR A 422 11.28 -5.14 19.66
C TYR A 422 9.79 -4.92 19.85
N ALA A 423 8.98 -5.83 19.30
CA ALA A 423 7.55 -5.89 19.53
C ALA A 423 7.13 -7.36 19.67
N THR A 424 6.04 -7.58 20.40
CA THR A 424 5.35 -8.87 20.45
C THR A 424 4.02 -8.75 19.73
N LYS A 425 3.68 -9.78 18.95
CA LYS A 425 2.36 -9.90 18.32
C LYS A 425 1.51 -10.88 19.12
N ASP A 426 0.33 -10.45 19.53
CA ASP A 426 -0.60 -11.32 20.25
C ASP A 426 -1.40 -12.24 19.30
N ALA A 427 -2.20 -13.14 19.86
CA ALA A 427 -3.06 -14.05 19.08
C ALA A 427 -4.16 -13.31 18.30
N SER A 428 -4.44 -12.05 18.64
CA SER A 428 -5.40 -11.19 17.97
C SER A 428 -4.76 -10.27 16.92
N THR A 429 -3.49 -10.50 16.57
CA THR A 429 -2.67 -9.75 15.60
C THR A 429 -2.34 -8.31 15.99
N HIS A 430 -2.48 -7.94 17.27
CA HIS A 430 -2.11 -6.64 17.80
C HIS A 430 -0.65 -6.63 18.25
N PHE A 431 0.04 -5.52 17.98
CA PHE A 431 1.42 -5.29 18.34
C PHE A 431 1.53 -4.55 19.66
N SER A 432 2.33 -5.09 20.58
CA SER A 432 2.76 -4.39 21.79
C SER A 432 4.26 -4.17 21.73
N PRO A 433 4.78 -2.94 21.94
CA PRO A 433 6.20 -2.76 22.14
C PRO A 433 6.62 -3.51 23.42
N THR A 434 7.84 -4.07 23.43
CA THR A 434 8.33 -4.77 24.61
C THR A 434 8.80 -3.76 25.67
N ASN A 435 8.26 -3.86 26.89
CA ASN A 435 8.67 -3.05 28.05
C ASN A 435 10.13 -3.32 28.48
N LEU A 436 10.74 -4.41 28.00
CA LEU A 436 12.13 -4.76 28.23
C LEU A 436 13.05 -3.97 27.26
N VAL A 437 13.38 -2.75 27.69
CA VAL A 437 14.65 -2.01 27.49
C VAL A 437 15.07 -1.62 26.06
N MET A 438 14.41 -2.07 24.97
CA MET A 438 14.94 -1.74 23.62
C MET A 438 13.94 -1.07 22.67
N GLY A 439 12.74 -1.60 22.44
CA GLY A 439 11.84 -1.02 21.42
C GLY A 439 11.45 0.43 21.72
N GLU A 440 10.77 0.65 22.85
CA GLU A 440 10.29 1.98 23.25
C GLU A 440 11.45 2.93 23.61
N ALA A 441 12.46 2.43 24.34
CA ALA A 441 13.59 3.23 24.80
C ALA A 441 14.51 3.69 23.66
N LEU A 442 14.73 2.87 22.63
CA LEU A 442 15.50 3.29 21.45
C LEU A 442 14.75 4.35 20.66
N VAL A 443 13.44 4.17 20.46
CA VAL A 443 12.61 5.17 19.75
C VAL A 443 12.64 6.50 20.50
N MET A 444 12.36 6.48 21.81
CA MET A 444 12.41 7.70 22.64
C MET A 444 13.81 8.31 22.68
N GLY A 445 14.86 7.49 22.77
CA GLY A 445 16.25 7.96 22.79
C GLY A 445 16.64 8.66 21.48
N TYR A 446 16.24 8.13 20.33
CA TYR A 446 16.46 8.80 19.04
C TYR A 446 15.63 10.06 18.88
N ASP A 447 14.39 10.08 19.38
CA ASP A 447 13.52 11.26 19.32
C ASP A 447 14.04 12.42 20.20
N ASP A 448 14.69 12.10 21.32
CA ASP A 448 15.24 13.10 22.25
C ASP A 448 16.55 13.74 21.73
N MET A 449 17.21 13.14 20.74
CA MET A 449 18.40 13.71 20.09
C MET A 449 18.09 14.95 19.22
N GLY A 450 16.84 15.39 19.12
CA GLY A 450 16.45 16.71 18.60
C GLY A 450 16.14 16.75 17.10
N ASN A 451 16.86 17.61 16.34
CA ASN A 451 16.53 18.05 14.95
C ASN A 451 16.53 16.94 13.88
N PHE A 452 16.88 15.71 14.25
CA PHE A 452 16.94 14.57 13.35
C PHE A 452 15.83 13.59 13.74
N CYS A 453 14.71 13.63 13.02
CA CYS A 453 13.56 12.76 13.27
C CYS A 453 13.84 11.32 12.80
N MET A 454 14.83 10.64 13.38
CA MET A 454 15.25 9.29 12.97
C MET A 454 14.16 8.22 13.12
N SER A 455 13.17 8.44 13.97
CA SER A 455 11.99 7.56 14.11
C SER A 455 10.89 7.84 13.07
N LYS A 456 10.90 9.01 12.41
CA LYS A 456 9.85 9.42 11.47
C LYS A 456 10.22 9.00 10.04
N ALA A 457 9.20 8.55 9.32
CA ALA A 457 9.30 8.14 7.91
C ALA A 457 9.95 9.21 7.00
N ASN A 458 9.69 10.49 7.27
CA ASN A 458 10.10 11.61 6.42
C ASN A 458 11.62 11.86 6.38
N SER A 459 12.41 11.28 7.29
CA SER A 459 13.87 11.43 7.27
C SER A 459 14.55 10.68 6.10
N CYS A 460 13.75 10.02 5.26
CA CYS A 460 14.21 9.17 4.16
C CYS A 460 13.96 9.77 2.78
N ASP A 461 13.47 11.02 2.70
CA ASP A 461 13.07 11.69 1.45
C ASP A 461 14.23 11.84 0.45
N LEU A 462 15.48 11.89 0.91
CA LEU A 462 16.66 11.97 0.03
C LEU A 462 16.97 10.65 -0.71
N PHE A 463 16.58 9.50 -0.14
CA PHE A 463 16.84 8.19 -0.75
C PHE A 463 15.97 7.93 -1.97
N LEU A 464 14.73 8.44 -1.95
CA LEU A 464 13.78 8.40 -3.06
C LEU A 464 14.31 9.04 -4.34
N GLU A 465 14.84 10.25 -4.23
CA GLU A 465 15.34 11.00 -5.39
C GLU A 465 16.50 10.28 -6.07
N VAL A 466 17.30 9.54 -5.30
CA VAL A 466 18.39 8.73 -5.82
C VAL A 466 17.86 7.47 -6.52
N PHE A 467 16.92 6.73 -5.93
CA PHE A 467 16.34 5.55 -6.56
C PHE A 467 15.58 5.88 -7.84
N ASP A 468 14.71 6.91 -7.81
CA ASP A 468 13.97 7.35 -8.99
C ASP A 468 14.89 8.03 -10.03
N GLY A 469 15.96 8.70 -9.59
CA GLY A 469 16.96 9.29 -10.46
C GLY A 469 17.86 8.27 -11.18
N ILE A 470 18.25 7.17 -10.51
CA ILE A 470 18.96 6.04 -11.12
C ILE A 470 18.05 5.33 -12.13
N VAL A 471 16.80 5.03 -11.73
CA VAL A 471 15.82 4.36 -12.62
C VAL A 471 15.41 5.24 -13.81
N GLY A 472 15.43 6.57 -13.64
CA GLY A 472 15.11 7.57 -14.66
C GLY A 472 16.28 8.02 -15.53
N ASP A 473 17.47 7.41 -15.41
CA ASP A 473 18.71 7.75 -16.15
C ASP A 473 19.18 9.21 -15.93
N LYS A 474 18.82 9.81 -14.78
CA LYS A 474 19.16 11.19 -14.40
C LYS A 474 20.36 11.28 -13.46
N LEU A 475 20.76 10.18 -12.82
CA LEU A 475 21.91 10.09 -11.92
C LEU A 475 22.84 8.95 -12.36
N GLN A 476 24.12 9.25 -12.60
CA GLN A 476 25.14 8.22 -12.82
C GLN A 476 25.60 7.63 -11.49
N PHE A 477 25.95 6.34 -11.48
CA PHE A 477 26.43 5.57 -10.32
C PHE A 477 27.62 6.24 -9.58
N GLU A 478 28.36 7.13 -10.26
CA GLU A 478 29.45 7.93 -9.68
C GLU A 478 28.99 9.08 -8.75
N ALA A 479 27.69 9.35 -8.63
CA ALA A 479 27.13 10.31 -7.67
C ALA A 479 27.28 9.88 -6.18
N LYS A 480 27.96 8.75 -5.93
CA LYS A 480 28.38 8.23 -4.63
C LYS A 480 29.08 9.28 -3.75
N LEU A 481 29.69 10.31 -4.34
CA LEU A 481 30.37 11.40 -3.62
C LEU A 481 29.46 12.50 -3.04
N LEU A 482 28.22 12.67 -3.51
CA LEU A 482 27.33 13.72 -2.97
C LEU A 482 26.70 13.33 -1.62
N PHE A 483 26.76 12.04 -1.26
CA PHE A 483 26.30 11.49 0.02
C PHE A 483 27.23 11.83 1.19
N ASP A 484 28.54 11.96 0.94
CA ASP A 484 29.55 12.17 1.99
C ASP A 484 29.39 13.52 2.71
N VAL A 485 28.90 14.55 2.01
CA VAL A 485 28.81 15.93 2.56
C VAL A 485 27.61 16.13 3.48
N HIS A 486 26.55 15.31 3.38
CA HIS A 486 25.37 15.43 4.25
C HIS A 486 25.40 14.52 5.47
N LEU A 487 26.17 13.42 5.44
CA LEU A 487 26.32 12.50 6.58
C LEU A 487 27.31 12.99 7.64
N GLU A 488 28.34 13.77 7.27
CA GLU A 488 29.17 14.47 8.26
C GLU A 488 28.33 15.40 9.15
N ALA A 489 27.20 15.92 8.67
CA ALA A 489 26.28 16.74 9.47
C ALA A 489 25.39 15.90 10.42
N VAL A 490 25.29 14.59 10.23
CA VAL A 490 24.52 13.66 11.09
C VAL A 490 25.37 13.13 12.25
N MET A 491 26.71 13.23 12.14
CA MET A 491 27.66 12.65 13.08
C MET A 491 28.43 13.69 13.94
N ILE A 492 28.05 14.98 13.88
CA ILE A 492 28.62 16.06 14.71
C ILE A 492 27.61 16.56 15.74
#